data_AF-A0A4U0X3W1-F1
#
_entry.id   AF-A0A4U0X3W1-F1
#
_cell.length_a   1.000
_cell.length_b   1.000
_cell.length_c   1.000
_cell.angle_alpha   90.00
_cell.angle_beta   90.00
_cell.angle_gamma   90.00
#
_symmetry.space_group_name_H-M   'P 1'
#
loop_
_entity.id
_entity.type
_entity.pdbx_description
1 polymer ?
#
loop_
_entity_poly.entity_id
_entity_poly.type
_entity_poly.pdbx_seq_one_letter_code
_entity_poly.pdbx_strand_id
1 'polypeptide(L)'
;MGEALTVGAHNPTLHASEILALDTQKFRIAKAASDLEIEGERLEAELASLRSQLDSLEAQGIEGSPAANAAGDLEDETILRLRVYRSLGIDVERDRESGSFNKAVVRNREKGDVHVVNVDPKFSRFFYAEYFWGGL
;
A
#
# COMPACT_ATOMS: atom_id res chain seq x y z
N MET A 1 -27.82 90.19 3.43
CA MET A 1 -27.13 90.42 2.14
C MET A 1 -25.81 89.67 2.18
N GLY A 2 -25.55 88.56 1.51
CA GLY A 2 -26.34 87.64 0.70
C GLY A 2 -25.60 86.30 0.74
N GLU A 3 -26.37 85.23 0.72
CA GLU A 3 -25.91 83.84 0.73
C GLU A 3 -25.33 83.49 -0.64
N ALA A 4 -24.06 83.07 -0.67
CA ALA A 4 -23.44 82.50 -1.86
C ALA A 4 -22.53 81.34 -1.43
N LEU A 5 -23.16 80.30 -0.86
CA LEU A 5 -22.58 78.97 -0.91
C LEU A 5 -22.62 78.52 -2.37
N THR A 6 -21.52 78.71 -3.07
CA THR A 6 -21.28 78.06 -4.36
C THR A 6 -21.28 76.55 -4.11
N VAL A 7 -22.42 75.90 -4.37
CA VAL A 7 -22.46 74.47 -4.64
C VAL A 7 -21.54 74.26 -5.83
N GLY A 8 -20.31 73.79 -5.55
CA GLY A 8 -19.33 73.46 -6.56
C GLY A 8 -20.01 72.57 -7.60
N ALA A 9 -19.83 72.91 -8.87
CA ALA A 9 -20.50 72.24 -9.98
C ALA A 9 -20.16 70.74 -10.00
N HIS A 10 -20.97 69.95 -9.28
CA HIS A 10 -20.96 68.50 -9.34
C HIS A 10 -21.42 68.17 -10.75
N ASN A 11 -20.50 67.73 -11.62
CA ASN A 11 -20.85 67.33 -12.96
C ASN A 11 -21.48 65.93 -12.87
N PRO A 12 -22.83 65.81 -12.93
CA PRO A 12 -23.51 64.54 -12.70
C PRO A 12 -23.15 63.51 -13.78
N THR A 13 -22.72 63.97 -14.96
CA THR A 13 -22.28 63.11 -16.06
C THR A 13 -20.94 62.46 -15.77
N LEU A 14 -19.99 63.18 -15.18
CA LEU A 14 -18.71 62.60 -14.74
C LEU A 14 -18.93 61.58 -13.63
N HIS A 15 -19.73 61.93 -12.62
CA HIS A 15 -20.05 61.03 -11.53
C HIS A 15 -20.77 59.75 -12.00
N ALA A 16 -21.75 59.89 -12.90
CA ALA A 16 -22.44 58.74 -13.50
C ALA A 16 -21.47 57.85 -14.30
N SER A 17 -20.51 58.44 -15.02
CA SER A 17 -19.50 57.67 -15.76
C SER A 17 -18.55 56.90 -14.85
N GLU A 18 -18.17 57.48 -13.71
CA GLU A 18 -17.34 56.83 -12.69
C GLU A 18 -18.08 55.66 -12.03
N ILE A 19 -19.37 55.83 -11.68
CA ILE A 19 -20.20 54.75 -11.13
C ILE A 19 -20.28 53.59 -12.12
N LEU A 20 -20.54 53.85 -13.40
CA LEU A 20 -20.62 52.80 -14.41
C LEU A 20 -19.28 52.06 -14.60
N ALA A 21 -18.17 52.78 -14.54
CA ALA A 21 -16.84 52.18 -14.61
C ALA A 21 -16.57 51.26 -13.40
N LEU A 22 -16.92 51.72 -12.20
CA LEU A 22 -16.79 50.95 -10.96
C LEU A 22 -17.71 49.71 -10.95
N ASP A 23 -18.95 49.83 -11.43
CA ASP A 23 -19.87 48.70 -11.52
C ASP A 23 -19.37 47.63 -12.51
N THR A 24 -18.81 48.06 -13.64
CA THR A 24 -18.18 47.17 -14.61
C THR A 24 -16.97 46.46 -13.99
N GLN A 25 -16.15 47.18 -13.23
CA GLN A 25 -15.01 46.61 -12.53
C GLN A 25 -15.44 45.62 -11.45
N LYS A 26 -16.45 45.98 -10.65
CA LYS A 26 -17.03 45.12 -9.61
C LYS A 26 -17.58 43.82 -10.20
N PHE A 27 -18.31 43.90 -11.31
CA PHE A 27 -18.83 42.71 -12.00
C PHE A 27 -17.70 41.82 -12.52
N ARG A 28 -16.65 42.42 -13.10
CA ARG A 28 -15.49 41.68 -13.59
C ARG A 28 -14.75 40.96 -12.45
N ILE A 29 -14.55 41.63 -11.32
CA ILE A 29 -13.90 41.05 -10.15
C ILE A 29 -14.76 39.93 -9.56
N ALA A 30 -16.06 40.16 -9.39
CA ALA A 30 -16.98 39.16 -8.86
C ALA A 30 -17.01 37.89 -9.75
N LYS A 31 -17.03 38.08 -11.07
CA LYS A 31 -16.94 36.95 -12.00
C LYS A 31 -15.63 36.20 -11.86
N ALA A 32 -14.50 36.89 -11.85
CA ALA A 32 -13.19 36.27 -11.71
C ALA A 32 -13.04 35.52 -10.36
N ALA A 33 -13.59 36.07 -9.27
CA ALA A 33 -13.62 35.40 -7.98
C ALA A 33 -14.45 34.11 -8.04
N SER A 34 -15.66 34.16 -8.63
CA SER A 34 -16.50 32.98 -8.79
C SER A 34 -15.85 31.90 -9.68
N ASP A 35 -15.20 32.29 -10.77
CA ASP A 35 -14.48 31.36 -11.65
C ASP A 35 -13.33 30.68 -10.90
N LEU A 36 -12.62 31.41 -10.03
CA LEU A 36 -11.55 30.85 -9.19
C LEU A 36 -12.07 29.96 -8.06
N GLU A 37 -13.20 30.29 -7.45
CA GLU A 37 -13.85 29.46 -6.43
C GLU A 37 -14.27 28.11 -7.01
N ILE A 38 -14.91 28.11 -8.19
CA ILE A 38 -15.30 26.88 -8.89
C ILE A 38 -14.09 26.01 -9.20
N GLU A 39 -12.99 26.60 -9.67
CA GLU A 39 -11.76 25.86 -9.97
C GLU A 39 -11.10 25.33 -8.68
N GLY A 40 -11.15 26.10 -7.59
CA GLY A 40 -10.69 25.68 -6.27
C GLY A 40 -11.45 24.45 -5.77
N GLU A 41 -12.79 24.48 -5.81
CA GLU A 41 -13.65 23.35 -5.42
C GLU A 41 -13.37 22.10 -6.28
N ARG A 42 -13.15 22.30 -7.60
CA ARG A 42 -12.81 21.21 -8.52
C ARG A 42 -11.48 20.55 -8.13
N LEU A 43 -10.45 21.35 -7.89
CA LEU A 43 -9.12 20.88 -7.50
C LEU A 43 -9.13 20.18 -6.14
N GLU A 44 -9.89 20.71 -5.17
CA GLU A 44 -10.05 20.08 -3.86
C GLU A 44 -10.72 18.70 -3.95
N ALA A 45 -11.76 18.57 -4.78
CA ALA A 45 -12.42 17.29 -5.03
C ALA A 45 -11.46 16.28 -5.70
N GLU A 46 -10.66 16.74 -6.66
CA GLU A 46 -9.63 15.91 -7.31
C GLU A 46 -8.58 15.45 -6.30
N LEU A 47 -8.10 16.35 -5.44
CA LEU A 47 -7.14 16.05 -4.38
C LEU A 47 -7.72 15.02 -3.39
N ALA A 48 -8.97 15.18 -2.97
CA ALA A 48 -9.64 14.22 -2.09
C ALA A 48 -9.76 12.84 -2.72
N SER A 49 -10.08 12.77 -4.02
CA SER A 49 -10.13 11.49 -4.76
C SER A 49 -8.75 10.83 -4.85
N LEU A 50 -7.71 11.60 -5.18
CA LEU A 50 -6.32 11.12 -5.26
C LEU A 50 -5.81 10.61 -3.90
N ARG A 51 -6.11 11.32 -2.81
CA ARG A 51 -5.77 10.87 -1.44
C ARG A 51 -6.46 9.55 -1.11
N SER A 52 -7.75 9.43 -1.40
CA SER A 52 -8.49 8.18 -1.17
C SER A 52 -7.91 7.00 -1.97
N GLN A 53 -7.51 7.24 -3.23
CA GLN A 53 -6.83 6.24 -4.05
C GLN A 53 -5.46 5.86 -3.46
N LEU A 54 -4.69 6.84 -2.98
CA LEU A 54 -3.41 6.60 -2.33
C LEU A 54 -3.60 5.75 -1.07
N ASP A 55 -4.52 6.14 -0.18
CA ASP A 55 -4.82 5.39 1.05
C ASP A 55 -5.25 3.94 0.73
N SER A 56 -6.06 3.75 -0.32
CA SER A 56 -6.46 2.42 -0.78
C SER A 56 -5.27 1.59 -1.28
N LEU A 57 -4.30 2.21 -1.96
CA LEU A 57 -3.12 1.51 -2.49
C LEU A 57 -2.12 1.21 -1.37
N GLU A 58 -1.92 2.14 -0.44
CA GLU A 58 -1.08 1.91 0.74
C GLU A 58 -1.66 0.79 1.63
N ALA A 59 -2.98 0.75 1.80
CA ALA A 59 -3.65 -0.33 2.51
C ALA A 59 -3.58 -1.68 1.78
N GLN A 60 -3.47 -1.67 0.44
CA GLN A 60 -3.26 -2.89 -0.35
C GLN A 60 -1.82 -3.39 -0.30
N GLY A 61 -0.85 -2.58 0.16
CA GLY A 61 0.55 -2.97 0.28
C GLY A 61 1.26 -3.19 -1.07
N ILE A 62 2.56 -3.50 -1.00
CA ILE A 62 3.41 -3.81 -2.17
C ILE A 62 3.12 -5.20 -2.76
N GLU A 63 2.51 -6.09 -1.99
CA GLU A 63 2.05 -7.40 -2.45
C GLU A 63 0.66 -7.28 -3.09
N GLY A 64 0.67 -6.85 -4.36
CA GLY A 64 -0.55 -6.76 -5.16
C GLY A 64 -1.33 -8.09 -5.15
N SER A 65 -2.64 -7.99 -4.88
CA SER A 65 -3.63 -9.07 -4.82
C SER A 65 -3.61 -9.92 -3.54
N PRO A 66 -4.78 -10.18 -2.91
CA PRO A 66 -4.89 -11.10 -1.77
C PRO A 66 -4.41 -12.52 -2.10
N ALA A 67 -4.36 -12.90 -3.39
CA ALA A 67 -3.77 -14.17 -3.82
C ALA A 67 -2.24 -14.19 -3.72
N ALA A 68 -1.56 -13.05 -3.92
CA ALA A 68 -0.12 -12.95 -3.76
C ALA A 68 0.26 -12.88 -2.27
N ASN A 69 -0.50 -12.14 -1.46
CA ASN A 69 -0.34 -12.13 0.00
C ASN A 69 -0.56 -13.54 0.59
N ALA A 70 -1.60 -14.26 0.17
CA ALA A 70 -1.82 -15.63 0.60
C ALA A 70 -0.70 -16.58 0.14
N ALA A 71 -0.14 -16.37 -1.06
CA ALA A 71 1.02 -17.14 -1.52
C ALA A 71 2.27 -16.83 -0.70
N GLY A 72 2.54 -15.56 -0.40
CA GLY A 72 3.63 -15.11 0.48
C GLY A 72 3.48 -15.67 1.90
N ASP A 73 2.30 -15.57 2.50
CA ASP A 73 1.99 -16.13 3.82
C ASP A 73 2.17 -17.66 3.86
N LEU A 74 1.74 -18.38 2.80
CA LEU A 74 1.91 -19.83 2.69
C LEU A 74 3.38 -20.24 2.46
N GLU A 75 4.12 -19.45 1.68
CA GLU A 75 5.55 -19.62 1.49
C GLU A 75 6.29 -19.41 2.82
N ASP A 76 5.94 -18.36 3.56
CA ASP A 76 6.48 -18.07 4.88
C ASP A 76 6.12 -19.15 5.91
N GLU A 77 4.88 -19.63 5.94
CA GLU A 77 4.45 -20.74 6.79
C GLU A 77 5.26 -22.01 6.51
N THR A 78 5.47 -22.32 5.23
CA THR A 78 6.26 -23.49 4.80
C THR A 78 7.72 -23.34 5.22
N ILE A 79 8.31 -22.16 5.03
CA ILE A 79 9.68 -21.85 5.43
C ILE A 79 9.83 -21.97 6.96
N LEU A 80 8.88 -21.46 7.73
CA LEU A 80 8.84 -21.54 9.19
C LEU A 80 8.76 -22.99 9.65
N ARG A 81 7.86 -23.79 9.08
CA ARG A 81 7.76 -25.24 9.37
C ARG A 81 9.07 -25.97 9.08
N LEU A 82 9.68 -25.71 7.92
CA LEU A 82 10.98 -26.31 7.58
C LEU A 82 12.09 -25.88 8.55
N ARG A 83 12.06 -24.64 9.05
CA ARG A 83 13.00 -24.15 10.07
C ARG A 83 12.80 -24.87 11.41
N VAL A 84 11.56 -25.14 11.80
CA VAL A 84 11.24 -25.94 13.01
C VAL A 84 11.77 -27.38 12.86
N TYR A 85 11.54 -28.04 11.73
CA TYR A 85 12.07 -29.40 11.54
C TYR A 85 13.61 -29.44 11.58
N ARG A 86 14.29 -28.47 10.96
CA ARG A 86 15.75 -28.36 11.06
C ARG A 86 16.23 -28.05 12.48
N SER A 87 15.50 -27.26 13.26
CA SER A 87 15.87 -26.97 14.65
C SER A 87 15.76 -28.21 15.54
N LEU A 88 14.79 -29.09 15.27
CA LEU A 88 14.67 -30.41 15.90
C LEU A 88 15.78 -31.38 15.50
N GLY A 89 16.51 -31.11 14.41
CA GLY A 89 17.61 -31.95 13.93
C GLY A 89 17.26 -32.84 12.74
N ILE A 90 16.11 -32.60 12.09
CA ILE A 90 15.71 -33.27 10.85
C ILE A 90 16.05 -32.36 9.67
N ASP A 91 17.04 -32.76 8.88
CA ASP A 91 17.46 -32.06 7.66
C ASP A 91 17.16 -32.90 6.42
N VAL A 92 16.93 -32.25 5.28
CA VAL A 92 16.64 -32.92 4.01
C VAL A 92 17.65 -32.46 2.97
N GLU A 93 18.42 -33.39 2.43
CA GLU A 93 19.39 -33.12 1.39
C GLU A 93 18.75 -33.23 0.00
N ARG A 94 19.04 -32.23 -0.82
CA ARG A 94 18.73 -32.27 -2.25
C ARG A 94 19.82 -33.04 -2.98
N ASP A 95 19.42 -34.04 -3.75
CA ASP A 95 20.31 -34.76 -4.64
C ASP A 95 20.81 -33.82 -5.76
N ARG A 96 22.13 -33.79 -5.98
CA ARG A 96 22.77 -32.81 -6.88
C ARG A 96 22.50 -33.09 -8.36
N GLU A 97 22.21 -34.33 -8.74
CA GLU A 97 22.01 -34.72 -10.14
C GLU A 97 20.53 -34.69 -10.52
N SER A 98 19.67 -35.27 -9.70
CA SER A 98 18.23 -35.37 -9.96
C SER A 98 17.42 -34.19 -9.42
N GLY A 99 17.99 -33.41 -8.49
CA GLY A 99 17.29 -32.33 -7.81
C GLY A 99 16.18 -32.80 -6.84
N SER A 100 16.06 -34.11 -6.61
CA SER A 100 15.04 -34.71 -5.75
C SER A 100 15.45 -34.72 -4.27
N PHE A 101 14.46 -34.73 -3.36
CA PHE A 101 14.65 -34.70 -1.90
C PHE A 101 14.50 -36.08 -1.29
N ASN A 102 15.32 -37.04 -1.75
CA ASN A 102 15.19 -38.44 -1.36
C ASN A 102 16.11 -38.83 -0.20
N LYS A 103 16.79 -37.87 0.45
CA LYS A 103 17.68 -38.14 1.57
C LYS A 103 17.37 -37.22 2.73
N ALA A 104 17.20 -37.79 3.92
CA ALA A 104 17.03 -37.09 5.17
C ALA A 104 18.15 -37.44 6.16
N VAL A 105 18.53 -36.48 6.99
CA VAL A 105 19.52 -36.63 8.05
C VAL A 105 18.83 -36.29 9.37
N VAL A 106 18.73 -37.25 10.27
CA VAL A 106 18.14 -37.09 11.61
C VAL A 106 19.26 -37.11 12.64
N ARG A 107 19.36 -36.05 13.45
CA ARG A 107 20.42 -35.87 14.45
C ARG A 107 19.81 -35.87 15.85
N ASN A 108 20.14 -36.87 16.66
CA ASN A 108 19.78 -36.89 18.06
C ASN A 108 20.80 -36.06 18.85
N ARG A 109 20.37 -34.89 19.35
CA ARG A 109 21.28 -33.98 20.07
C ARG A 109 21.64 -34.46 21.47
N GLU A 110 20.81 -35.30 22.09
CA GLU A 110 21.02 -35.81 23.44
C GLU A 110 22.00 -36.98 23.46
N LYS A 111 21.88 -37.89 22.48
CA LYS A 111 22.73 -39.09 22.36
C LYS A 111 23.98 -38.86 21.50
N GLY A 112 23.95 -37.85 20.63
CA GLY A 112 25.04 -37.57 19.68
C GLY A 112 25.03 -38.44 18.42
N ASP A 113 23.97 -39.22 18.20
CA ASP A 113 23.83 -40.12 17.06
C ASP A 113 23.25 -39.39 15.83
N VAL A 114 23.69 -39.83 14.64
CA VAL A 114 23.23 -39.28 13.35
C VAL A 114 22.78 -40.41 12.44
N HIS A 115 21.53 -40.35 11.99
CA HIS A 115 20.93 -41.30 11.07
C HIS A 115 20.73 -40.66 9.70
N VAL A 116 21.35 -41.23 8.67
CA VAL A 116 21.12 -40.83 7.27
C VAL A 116 20.15 -41.83 6.64
N VAL A 117 19.01 -41.33 6.18
CA VAL A 117 17.90 -42.13 5.65
C VAL A 117 17.65 -41.76 4.20
N ASN A 118 17.66 -42.76 3.31
CA ASN A 118 17.18 -42.58 1.95
C ASN A 118 15.69 -42.92 1.89
N VAL A 119 14.88 -41.95 1.49
CA VAL A 119 13.43 -42.05 1.38
C VAL A 119 13.09 -42.73 0.04
N ASP A 120 12.72 -44.00 0.11
CA ASP A 120 12.20 -44.80 -1.00
C ASP A 120 10.66 -44.84 -0.94
N PRO A 121 9.94 -44.61 -2.06
CA PRO A 121 8.48 -44.68 -2.13
C PRO A 121 7.87 -46.06 -1.83
N LYS A 122 8.67 -47.12 -1.74
CA LYS A 122 8.22 -48.47 -1.32
C LYS A 122 7.72 -48.52 0.12
N PHE A 123 8.19 -47.63 0.98
CA PHE A 123 7.75 -47.57 2.37
C PHE A 123 6.68 -46.50 2.56
N SER A 124 5.79 -46.71 3.53
CA SER A 124 4.70 -45.77 3.79
C SER A 124 5.23 -44.47 4.41
N ARG A 125 4.53 -43.36 4.18
CA ARG A 125 4.84 -42.07 4.85
C ARG A 125 4.77 -42.19 6.37
N PHE A 126 3.87 -43.03 6.87
CA PHE A 126 3.71 -43.29 8.30
C PHE A 126 4.96 -43.96 8.90
N PHE A 127 5.53 -44.95 8.20
CA PHE A 127 6.76 -45.62 8.61
C PHE A 127 7.93 -44.63 8.78
N TYR A 128 8.13 -43.73 7.81
CA TYR A 128 9.18 -42.73 7.91
C TYR A 128 8.92 -41.70 9.01
N ALA A 129 7.67 -41.30 9.20
CA ALA A 129 7.31 -40.40 10.31
C ALA A 129 7.68 -41.04 11.65
N GLU A 130 7.26 -42.28 11.90
CA GLU A 130 7.59 -43.01 13.13
C GLU A 130 9.10 -43.17 13.32
N TYR A 131 9.83 -43.50 12.25
CA TYR A 131 11.28 -43.62 12.27
C TYR A 131 11.98 -42.29 12.61
N PHE A 132 11.57 -41.18 11.99
CA PHE A 132 12.16 -39.86 12.24
C PHE A 132 11.87 -39.39 13.66
N TRP A 133 10.63 -39.51 14.13
CA TRP A 133 10.26 -39.12 15.50
C TRP A 133 10.93 -39.99 16.56
N GLY A 134 11.12 -41.29 16.31
CA GLY A 134 11.84 -42.19 17.22
C GLY A 134 13.36 -41.99 17.24
N GLY A 135 13.91 -41.36 16.21
CA GLY A 135 15.35 -41.07 16.09
C GLY A 135 15.78 -39.73 16.69
N LEU A 136 14.83 -38.86 17.07
CA LEU A 136 15.10 -37.60 17.76
C LEU A 136 15.63 -37.79 19.18
#